data_AF-A0A7S2IHT1-F1
#
_entry.id   AF-A0A7S2IHT1-F1
#
_cell.length_a   1.000
_cell.length_b   1.000
_cell.length_c   1.000
_cell.angle_alpha   90.00
_cell.angle_beta   90.00
_cell.angle_gamma   90.00
#
_symmetry.space_group_name_H-M   'P 1'
#
loop_
_entity.id
_entity.type
_entity.pdbx_description
1 polymer ?
#
loop_
_entity_poly.entity_id
_entity_poly.type
_entity_poly.pdbx_seq_one_letter_code
_entity_poly.pdbx_strand_id
1 'polypeptide(L)'
;GEGPSGATRAAGIDGLEAFLRAQRSRPPSADPLGGKLTAYEDNPFDLLLINVFRAVMAGVAKWQSPRPYWGPEAYEGMLEVAHAQQWGKTLQETEDQSMAVIDGLLPAEGKERFRTALQPDRFGTELNAWITAVFFPFMVGKCEVEARNIDEVPRIPEGEQWNCAVKIEKCRWLERSGCVGMCAGMCKRPMQRMFGDVLGMPLSMEPNMEDLSCTMVFGKDPPPWEDEDLKDQPCFSTCATARKGP
;
A
#
# COMPACT_ATOMS: atom_id res chain seq x y z
N GLY A 1 1.01 -27.79 32.10
CA GLY A 1 0.39 -28.31 30.87
C GLY A 1 1.20 -27.78 29.72
N GLU A 2 1.93 -28.66 29.05
CA GLU A 2 2.80 -28.32 27.92
C GLU A 2 1.97 -27.76 26.77
N GLY A 3 2.36 -26.58 26.28
CA GLY A 3 1.64 -25.86 25.23
C GLY A 3 1.91 -26.44 23.83
N PRO A 4 1.00 -26.21 22.86
CA PRO A 4 1.20 -26.63 21.48
C PRO A 4 2.13 -25.64 20.78
N SER A 5 3.45 -25.68 21.01
CA SER A 5 4.32 -24.53 20.62
C SER A 5 5.53 -24.82 19.71
N GLY A 6 5.89 -26.08 19.44
CA GLY A 6 7.07 -26.41 18.61
C GLY A 6 6.74 -26.71 17.14
N ALA A 7 5.94 -27.75 16.91
CA ALA A 7 5.74 -28.32 15.57
C ALA A 7 4.88 -27.43 14.65
N THR A 8 3.82 -26.81 15.16
CA THR A 8 2.94 -25.92 14.37
C THR A 8 3.66 -24.64 13.93
N ARG A 9 4.58 -24.13 14.76
CA ARG A 9 5.40 -22.95 14.44
C ARG A 9 6.46 -23.26 13.40
N ALA A 10 7.12 -24.42 13.48
CA ALA A 10 8.07 -24.87 12.48
C ALA A 10 7.39 -25.11 11.12
N ALA A 11 6.24 -25.78 11.10
CA ALA A 11 5.44 -25.98 9.88
C ALA A 11 4.98 -24.64 9.25
N GLY A 12 4.69 -23.63 10.06
CA GLY A 12 4.34 -22.28 9.60
C GLY A 12 5.53 -21.53 8.97
N ILE A 13 6.73 -21.63 9.55
CA ILE A 13 7.95 -20.99 9.03
C ILE A 13 8.42 -21.68 7.75
N ASP A 14 8.42 -23.02 7.70
CA ASP A 14 8.78 -23.77 6.50
C ASP A 14 7.81 -23.47 5.35
N GLY A 15 6.51 -23.34 5.66
CA GLY A 15 5.49 -22.91 4.71
C GLY A 15 5.72 -21.49 4.17
N LEU A 16 6.07 -20.54 5.06
CA LEU A 16 6.42 -19.18 4.66
C LEU A 16 7.68 -19.14 3.78
N GLU A 17 8.74 -19.87 4.15
CA GLU A 17 9.97 -19.91 3.34
C GLU A 17 9.74 -20.57 1.97
N ALA A 18 8.93 -21.63 1.91
CA ALA A 18 8.54 -22.24 0.64
C ALA A 18 7.75 -21.26 -0.23
N PHE A 19 6.82 -20.51 0.37
CA PHE A 19 6.07 -19.46 -0.28
C PHE A 19 6.96 -18.35 -0.84
N LEU A 20 7.85 -17.79 -0.03
CA LEU A 20 8.79 -16.74 -0.45
C LEU A 20 9.78 -17.23 -1.50
N ARG A 21 10.24 -18.48 -1.40
CA ARG A 21 11.05 -19.13 -2.46
C ARG A 21 10.26 -19.24 -3.77
N ALA A 22 8.97 -19.53 -3.71
CA ALA A 22 8.11 -19.57 -4.90
C ALA A 22 7.94 -18.18 -5.54
N GLN A 23 8.06 -17.10 -4.77
CA GLN A 23 8.11 -15.73 -5.30
C GLN A 23 9.44 -15.45 -5.99
N ARG A 24 10.56 -15.73 -5.30
CA ARG A 24 11.91 -15.49 -5.83
C ARG A 24 12.21 -16.26 -7.11
N SER A 25 11.67 -17.47 -7.24
CA SER A 25 11.85 -18.33 -8.42
C SER A 25 11.03 -17.90 -9.63
N ARG A 26 10.06 -16.99 -9.45
CA ARG A 26 9.20 -16.48 -10.53
C ARG A 26 9.14 -14.95 -10.47
N PRO A 27 10.29 -14.26 -10.68
CA PRO A 27 10.24 -12.81 -10.81
C PRO A 27 9.37 -12.46 -12.02
N PRO A 28 8.54 -11.41 -11.94
CA PRO A 28 7.75 -10.97 -13.07
C PRO A 28 8.68 -10.61 -14.23
N SER A 29 8.42 -11.17 -15.41
CA SER A 29 9.10 -10.81 -16.67
C SER A 29 8.32 -9.78 -17.50
N ALA A 30 7.05 -9.59 -17.12
CA ALA A 30 6.11 -8.63 -17.68
C ALA A 30 5.27 -8.07 -16.51
N ASP A 31 4.62 -6.93 -16.74
CA ASP A 31 3.64 -6.41 -15.79
C ASP A 31 2.40 -7.34 -15.71
N PRO A 32 1.52 -7.15 -14.72
CA PRO A 32 0.33 -7.99 -14.55
C PRO A 32 -0.65 -8.04 -15.75
N LEU A 33 -0.55 -7.11 -16.70
CA LEU A 33 -1.35 -7.03 -17.91
C LEU A 33 -0.61 -7.54 -19.17
N GLY A 34 0.60 -8.10 -19.01
CA GLY A 34 1.43 -8.59 -20.10
C GLY A 34 2.26 -7.51 -20.81
N GLY A 35 2.27 -6.29 -20.27
CA GLY A 35 3.10 -5.19 -20.74
C GLY A 35 4.54 -5.22 -20.20
N LYS A 36 5.33 -4.20 -20.55
CA LYS A 36 6.69 -4.06 -20.04
C LYS A 36 6.66 -3.57 -18.59
N LEU A 37 7.52 -4.14 -17.75
CA LEU A 37 7.77 -3.61 -16.42
C LEU A 37 8.37 -2.20 -16.51
N THR A 38 7.88 -1.31 -15.67
CA THR A 38 8.40 0.05 -15.55
C THR A 38 9.79 0.01 -14.93
N ALA A 39 10.75 0.70 -15.55
CA ALA A 39 12.07 0.90 -14.97
C ALA A 39 11.99 2.00 -13.90
N TYR A 40 12.35 1.66 -12.66
CA TYR A 40 12.43 2.61 -11.56
C TYR A 40 13.90 2.87 -11.23
N GLU A 41 14.31 4.13 -11.25
CA GLU A 41 15.65 4.58 -10.90
C GLU A 41 15.63 5.17 -9.48
N ASP A 42 15.70 4.30 -8.47
CA ASP A 42 15.69 4.73 -7.07
C ASP A 42 16.97 5.50 -6.74
N ASN A 43 16.81 6.78 -6.42
CA ASN A 43 17.92 7.60 -5.95
C ASN A 43 18.26 7.26 -4.47
N PRO A 44 19.37 7.78 -3.90
CA PRO A 44 19.75 7.46 -2.52
C PRO A 44 18.70 7.79 -1.46
N PHE A 45 17.88 8.82 -1.67
CA PHE A 45 16.77 9.18 -0.78
C PHE A 45 15.62 8.19 -0.91
N ASP A 46 15.27 7.76 -2.12
CA ASP A 46 14.28 6.70 -2.35
C ASP A 46 14.69 5.40 -1.65
N LEU A 47 15.95 4.99 -1.83
CA LEU A 47 16.51 3.80 -1.16
C LEU A 47 16.49 3.92 0.37
N LEU A 48 16.73 5.11 0.91
CA LEU A 48 16.61 5.35 2.35
C LEU A 48 15.16 5.13 2.83
N LEU A 49 14.17 5.69 2.13
CA LEU A 49 12.76 5.54 2.48
C LEU A 49 12.30 4.08 2.35
N ILE A 50 12.68 3.39 1.27
CA ILE A 50 12.43 1.94 1.10
C ILE A 50 12.97 1.16 2.30
N ASN A 51 14.18 1.48 2.76
CA ASN A 51 14.81 0.80 3.87
C ASN A 51 14.12 1.04 5.21
N VAL A 52 13.68 2.28 5.46
CA VAL A 52 12.90 2.62 6.65
C VAL A 52 11.59 1.83 6.66
N PHE A 53 10.83 1.87 5.57
CA PHE A 53 9.57 1.12 5.45
C PHE A 53 9.80 -0.38 5.62
N ARG A 54 10.78 -0.96 4.91
CA ARG A 54 11.14 -2.37 5.02
C ARG A 54 11.51 -2.78 6.45
N ALA A 55 12.25 -1.94 7.18
CA ALA A 55 12.63 -2.23 8.56
C ALA A 55 11.42 -2.25 9.50
N VAL A 56 10.51 -1.28 9.37
CA VAL A 56 9.27 -1.22 10.18
C VAL A 56 8.36 -2.40 9.84
N MET A 57 8.15 -2.68 8.55
CA MET A 57 7.37 -3.82 8.08
C MET A 57 7.93 -5.15 8.59
N ALA A 58 9.26 -5.33 8.58
CA ALA A 58 9.90 -6.53 9.10
C ALA A 58 9.71 -6.67 10.62
N GLY A 59 9.71 -5.55 11.35
CA GLY A 59 9.37 -5.50 12.76
C GLY A 59 7.95 -6.01 13.05
N VAL A 60 6.98 -5.71 12.18
CA VAL A 60 5.59 -6.19 12.29
C VAL A 60 5.45 -7.64 11.82
N ALA A 61 6.03 -7.98 10.66
CA ALA A 61 6.02 -9.32 10.08
C ALA A 61 6.81 -10.35 10.90
N LYS A 62 7.72 -9.89 11.78
CA LYS A 62 8.70 -10.73 12.53
C LYS A 62 9.54 -11.60 11.59
N TRP A 63 9.81 -11.08 10.40
CA TRP A 63 10.59 -11.75 9.35
C TRP A 63 11.30 -10.70 8.49
N GLN A 64 12.48 -11.03 7.97
CA GLN A 64 13.28 -10.13 7.13
C GLN A 64 13.79 -10.85 5.88
N SER A 65 13.70 -10.17 4.74
CA SER A 65 14.25 -10.65 3.47
C SER A 65 15.78 -10.68 3.49
N PRO A 66 16.40 -11.73 2.92
CA PRO A 66 17.85 -11.82 2.75
C PRO A 66 18.37 -10.91 1.62
N ARG A 67 17.49 -10.29 0.83
CA ARG A 67 17.90 -9.38 -0.25
C ARG A 67 18.65 -8.17 0.30
N PRO A 68 19.61 -7.60 -0.44
CA PRO A 68 20.27 -6.37 -0.05
C PRO A 68 19.27 -5.25 0.29
N TYR A 69 19.61 -4.43 1.28
CA TYR A 69 18.86 -3.19 1.58
C TYR A 69 19.23 -2.06 0.60
N TRP A 70 20.35 -2.18 -0.10
CA TRP A 70 20.82 -1.13 -1.01
C TRP A 70 21.01 -1.70 -2.41
N GLY A 71 20.69 -0.88 -3.42
CA GLY A 71 20.78 -1.25 -4.82
C GLY A 71 19.46 -1.77 -5.40
N PRO A 72 19.51 -2.42 -6.56
CA PRO A 72 18.34 -2.66 -7.40
C PRO A 72 17.34 -3.67 -6.84
N GLU A 73 17.69 -4.40 -5.76
CA GLU A 73 16.80 -5.38 -5.12
C GLU A 73 16.14 -4.86 -3.83
N ALA A 74 16.39 -3.60 -3.44
CA ALA A 74 15.93 -3.06 -2.17
C ALA A 74 14.39 -3.08 -2.07
N TYR A 75 13.70 -2.66 -3.14
CA TYR A 75 12.25 -2.62 -3.22
C TYR A 75 11.65 -4.04 -3.21
N GLU A 76 12.23 -4.97 -3.96
CA GLU A 76 11.83 -6.37 -4.01
C GLU A 76 12.00 -7.04 -2.65
N GLY A 77 13.04 -6.68 -1.89
CA GLY A 77 13.20 -7.10 -0.51
C GLY A 77 12.10 -6.56 0.41
N MET A 78 11.64 -5.32 0.19
CA MET A 78 10.48 -4.76 0.91
C MET A 78 9.19 -5.50 0.54
N LEU A 79 8.97 -5.83 -0.73
CA LEU A 79 7.81 -6.62 -1.16
C LEU A 79 7.80 -8.03 -0.56
N GLU A 80 8.96 -8.71 -0.46
CA GLU A 80 9.02 -10.02 0.21
C GLU A 80 8.58 -9.94 1.68
N VAL A 81 9.01 -8.88 2.38
CA VAL A 81 8.57 -8.63 3.76
C VAL A 81 7.06 -8.36 3.78
N ALA A 82 6.53 -7.63 2.80
CA ALA A 82 5.09 -7.39 2.69
C ALA A 82 4.28 -8.68 2.46
N HIS A 83 4.79 -9.57 1.61
CA HIS A 83 4.20 -10.89 1.39
C HIS A 83 4.26 -11.76 2.65
N ALA A 84 5.37 -11.71 3.39
CA ALA A 84 5.46 -12.35 4.70
C ALA A 84 4.48 -11.75 5.72
N GLN A 85 4.29 -10.42 5.68
CA GLN A 85 3.33 -9.73 6.53
C GLN A 85 1.90 -10.22 6.29
N GLN A 86 1.46 -10.52 5.06
CA GLN A 86 0.10 -11.02 4.81
C GLN A 86 -0.04 -12.56 4.89
N TRP A 87 1.05 -13.31 5.02
CA TRP A 87 1.02 -14.77 4.97
C TRP A 87 0.12 -15.37 6.05
N GLY A 88 -0.79 -16.25 5.64
CA GLY A 88 -1.73 -16.95 6.52
C GLY A 88 -2.82 -16.06 7.15
N LYS A 89 -2.92 -14.78 6.75
CA LYS A 89 -3.83 -13.81 7.36
C LYS A 89 -5.06 -13.54 6.50
N THR A 90 -6.11 -13.11 7.17
CA THR A 90 -7.30 -12.51 6.57
C THR A 90 -7.03 -11.07 6.13
N LEU A 91 -7.95 -10.50 5.36
CA LEU A 91 -7.87 -9.11 4.93
C LEU A 91 -7.86 -8.14 6.13
N GLN A 92 -8.69 -8.40 7.15
CA GLN A 92 -8.75 -7.57 8.36
C GLN A 92 -7.44 -7.62 9.15
N GLU A 93 -6.89 -8.83 9.38
CA GLU A 93 -5.60 -8.97 10.07
C GLU A 93 -4.46 -8.30 9.29
N THR A 94 -4.51 -8.32 7.95
CA THR A 94 -3.52 -7.65 7.11
C THR A 94 -3.64 -6.13 7.22
N GLU A 95 -4.87 -5.59 7.27
CA GLU A 95 -5.12 -4.17 7.51
C GLU A 95 -4.60 -3.75 8.89
N ASP A 96 -4.92 -4.49 9.95
CA ASP A 96 -4.49 -4.15 11.32
C ASP A 96 -2.97 -4.16 11.45
N GLN A 97 -2.29 -5.09 10.78
CA GLN A 97 -0.82 -5.08 10.73
C GLN A 97 -0.27 -3.89 9.94
N SER A 98 -0.94 -3.50 8.87
CA SER A 98 -0.53 -2.34 8.07
C SER A 98 -0.75 -1.04 8.85
N MET A 99 -1.82 -0.94 9.64
CA MET A 99 -1.99 0.15 10.61
C MET A 99 -0.85 0.19 11.63
N ALA A 100 -0.40 -0.95 12.15
CA ALA A 100 0.76 -1.00 13.05
C ALA A 100 2.07 -0.54 12.37
N VAL A 101 2.24 -0.80 11.07
CA VAL A 101 3.37 -0.26 10.28
C VAL A 101 3.27 1.27 10.19
N ILE A 102 2.10 1.81 9.83
CA ILE A 102 1.91 3.26 9.71
C ILE A 102 2.11 3.93 11.08
N ASP A 103 1.63 3.32 12.16
CA ASP A 103 1.84 3.79 13.52
C ASP A 103 3.31 3.81 13.92
N GLY A 104 4.12 2.85 13.45
CA GLY A 104 5.57 2.84 13.65
C GLY A 104 6.33 3.89 12.82
N LEU A 105 5.71 4.40 11.75
CA LEU A 105 6.28 5.45 10.89
C LEU A 105 5.90 6.86 11.35
N LEU A 106 4.77 7.01 12.04
CA LEU A 106 4.27 8.30 12.53
C LEU A 106 4.63 8.53 14.01
N PRO A 107 5.34 9.62 14.35
CA PRO A 107 5.56 10.00 15.75
C PRO A 107 4.23 10.18 16.50
N ALA A 108 4.16 9.70 17.75
CA ALA A 108 2.93 9.74 18.55
C ALA A 108 2.41 11.18 18.75
N GLU A 109 3.32 12.13 18.96
CA GLU A 109 3.05 13.56 19.13
C GLU A 109 2.57 14.24 17.84
N GLY A 110 2.81 13.61 16.68
CA GLY A 110 2.42 14.12 15.38
C GLY A 110 0.91 13.97 15.11
N LYS A 111 0.30 12.84 15.49
CA LYS A 111 -1.06 12.47 15.07
C LYS A 111 -2.13 13.47 15.52
N GLU A 112 -2.08 13.91 16.77
CA GLU A 112 -3.03 14.89 17.32
C GLU A 112 -2.84 16.28 16.71
N ARG A 113 -1.59 16.66 16.45
CA ARG A 113 -1.25 17.91 15.74
C ARG A 113 -1.73 17.88 14.30
N PHE A 114 -1.58 16.76 13.60
CA PHE A 114 -2.08 16.57 12.24
C PHE A 114 -3.59 16.73 12.16
N ARG A 115 -4.35 16.06 13.04
CA ARG A 115 -5.81 16.15 13.07
C ARG A 115 -6.33 17.57 13.29
N THR A 116 -5.61 18.36 14.09
CA THR A 116 -5.99 19.75 14.37
C THR A 116 -5.58 20.68 13.22
N ALA A 117 -4.41 20.46 12.63
CA ALA A 117 -3.82 21.35 11.63
C ALA A 117 -4.29 21.09 10.19
N LEU A 118 -4.61 19.85 9.81
CA LEU A 118 -5.03 19.47 8.46
C LEU A 118 -6.51 19.12 8.44
N GLN A 119 -7.35 20.13 8.59
CA GLN A 119 -8.79 19.98 8.39
C GLN A 119 -9.07 19.54 6.94
N PRO A 120 -10.19 18.83 6.70
CA PRO A 120 -10.64 18.53 5.35
C PRO A 120 -11.22 19.81 4.71
N ASP A 121 -10.37 20.77 4.44
CA ASP A 121 -10.64 21.98 3.69
C ASP A 121 -9.68 22.06 2.49
N ARG A 122 -9.75 23.14 1.73
CA ARG A 122 -8.91 23.32 0.54
C ARG A 122 -7.43 23.17 0.88
N PHE A 123 -6.98 23.84 1.92
CA PHE A 123 -5.57 23.84 2.30
C PHE A 123 -5.11 22.45 2.74
N GLY A 124 -5.85 21.80 3.64
CA GLY A 124 -5.48 20.48 4.15
C GLY A 124 -5.49 19.41 3.05
N THR A 125 -6.48 19.43 2.16
CA THR A 125 -6.57 18.45 1.06
C THR A 125 -5.50 18.68 -0.01
N GLU A 126 -5.25 19.92 -0.44
CA GLU A 126 -4.20 20.25 -1.41
C GLU A 126 -2.80 19.98 -0.86
N LEU A 127 -2.54 20.27 0.42
CA LEU A 127 -1.26 19.98 1.05
C LEU A 127 -0.99 18.47 1.12
N ASN A 128 -1.98 17.66 1.51
CA ASN A 128 -1.82 16.20 1.54
C ASN A 128 -1.60 15.62 0.14
N ALA A 129 -2.34 16.12 -0.87
CA ALA A 129 -2.12 15.72 -2.26
C ALA A 129 -0.71 16.05 -2.73
N TRP A 130 -0.23 17.27 -2.45
CA TRP A 130 1.14 17.68 -2.79
C TRP A 130 2.21 16.86 -2.07
N ILE A 131 2.09 16.65 -0.75
CA ILE A 131 3.02 15.79 0.02
C ILE A 131 3.05 14.39 -0.58
N THR A 132 1.87 13.83 -0.89
CA THR A 132 1.76 12.49 -1.48
C THR A 132 2.48 12.41 -2.82
N ALA A 133 2.25 13.38 -3.71
CA ALA A 133 2.87 13.43 -5.02
C ALA A 133 4.39 13.63 -4.97
N VAL A 134 4.92 14.31 -3.95
CA VAL A 134 6.36 14.56 -3.80
C VAL A 134 7.09 13.42 -3.11
N PHE A 135 6.54 12.87 -2.03
CA PHE A 135 7.28 11.95 -1.15
C PHE A 135 7.00 10.48 -1.37
N PHE A 136 5.89 10.10 -2.00
CA PHE A 136 5.53 8.69 -2.22
C PHE A 136 5.87 8.09 -3.60
N PRO A 137 6.42 8.81 -4.60
CA PRO A 137 6.80 8.18 -5.87
C PRO A 137 7.76 6.99 -5.74
N PHE A 138 8.66 6.99 -4.74
CA PHE A 138 9.54 5.85 -4.47
C PHE A 138 8.74 4.55 -4.22
N MET A 139 7.57 4.66 -3.61
CA MET A 139 6.76 3.52 -3.17
C MET A 139 5.76 3.09 -4.22
N VAL A 140 5.05 4.05 -4.82
CA VAL A 140 3.90 3.78 -5.69
C VAL A 140 4.11 4.15 -7.15
N GLY A 141 5.20 4.82 -7.51
CA GLY A 141 5.50 5.24 -8.88
C GLY A 141 5.04 6.67 -9.19
N LYS A 142 5.02 7.04 -10.47
CA LYS A 142 4.78 8.43 -10.90
C LYS A 142 3.41 8.92 -10.42
N CYS A 143 3.43 10.04 -9.71
CA CYS A 143 2.26 10.70 -9.13
C CYS A 143 2.04 12.07 -9.77
N GLU A 144 0.81 12.38 -10.15
CA GLU A 144 0.39 13.68 -10.66
C GLU A 144 -0.78 14.22 -9.83
N VAL A 145 -0.71 15.50 -9.44
CA VAL A 145 -1.80 16.14 -8.71
C VAL A 145 -2.89 16.57 -9.69
N GLU A 146 -4.13 16.25 -9.38
CA GLU A 146 -5.29 16.59 -10.19
C GLU A 146 -6.32 17.42 -9.42
N ALA A 147 -7.01 18.29 -10.14
CA ALA A 147 -8.11 19.07 -9.61
C ALA A 147 -9.39 18.22 -9.56
N ARG A 148 -10.23 18.48 -8.55
CA ARG A 148 -11.58 17.93 -8.41
C ARG A 148 -12.57 19.04 -8.07
N ASN A 149 -13.84 18.79 -8.37
CA ASN A 149 -14.95 19.70 -8.12
C ASN A 149 -16.01 19.04 -7.23
N ILE A 150 -17.14 19.72 -7.05
CA ILE A 150 -18.28 19.25 -6.25
C ILE A 150 -18.90 17.92 -6.73
N ASP A 151 -18.81 17.59 -8.03
CA ASP A 151 -19.40 16.37 -8.60
C ASP A 151 -18.68 15.11 -8.09
N GLU A 152 -17.37 15.22 -7.83
CA GLU A 152 -16.53 14.11 -7.38
C GLU A 152 -16.27 14.15 -5.87
N VAL A 153 -16.21 15.36 -5.31
CA VAL A 153 -15.95 15.62 -3.88
C VAL A 153 -17.03 16.60 -3.37
N PRO A 154 -18.14 16.11 -2.79
CA PRO A 154 -19.30 16.93 -2.40
C PRO A 154 -19.02 18.07 -1.42
N ARG A 155 -17.82 18.07 -0.83
CA ARG A 155 -17.38 19.04 0.17
C ARG A 155 -16.76 20.29 -0.46
N ILE A 156 -16.42 20.23 -1.74
CA ILE A 156 -15.91 21.37 -2.51
C ILE A 156 -17.10 22.30 -2.82
N PRO A 157 -17.00 23.61 -2.55
CA PRO A 157 -18.06 24.56 -2.88
C PRO A 157 -18.36 24.59 -4.39
N GLU A 158 -19.62 24.87 -4.74
CA GLU A 158 -20.03 25.02 -6.14
C GLU A 158 -19.22 26.12 -6.85
N GLY A 159 -18.70 25.82 -8.04
CA GLY A 159 -17.84 26.72 -8.80
C GLY A 159 -16.36 26.74 -8.40
N GLU A 160 -15.96 25.98 -7.38
CA GLU A 160 -14.56 25.80 -7.01
C GLU A 160 -13.95 24.50 -7.57
N GLN A 161 -12.62 24.51 -7.68
CA GLN A 161 -11.81 23.33 -7.98
C GLN A 161 -10.61 23.31 -7.03
N TRP A 162 -10.37 22.16 -6.39
CA TRP A 162 -9.24 21.97 -5.47
C TRP A 162 -8.31 20.91 -6.02
N ASN A 163 -7.00 21.14 -5.88
CA ASN A 163 -5.95 20.18 -6.27
C ASN A 163 -5.80 19.06 -5.22
N CYS A 164 -6.89 18.34 -4.95
CA CYS A 164 -6.99 17.39 -3.85
C CYS A 164 -6.91 15.92 -4.28
N ALA A 165 -6.70 15.61 -5.56
CA ALA A 165 -6.49 14.26 -6.03
C ALA A 165 -5.04 14.02 -6.44
N VAL A 166 -4.57 12.78 -6.28
CA VAL A 166 -3.27 12.32 -6.77
C VAL A 166 -3.48 11.09 -7.63
N LYS A 167 -3.16 11.21 -8.92
CA LYS A 167 -3.16 10.10 -9.86
C LYS A 167 -1.79 9.43 -9.85
N ILE A 168 -1.77 8.17 -9.43
CA ILE A 168 -0.65 7.27 -9.67
C ILE A 168 -0.86 6.69 -11.07
N GLU A 169 0.02 7.01 -12.02
CA GLU A 169 -0.14 6.58 -13.41
C GLU A 169 -0.06 5.06 -13.55
N LYS A 170 0.92 4.45 -12.86
CA LYS A 170 1.10 3.00 -12.79
C LYS A 170 1.68 2.63 -11.43
N CYS A 171 0.88 1.93 -10.64
CA CYS A 171 1.21 1.62 -9.26
C CYS A 171 2.35 0.60 -9.19
N ARG A 172 3.55 1.04 -8.79
CA ARG A 172 4.74 0.19 -8.61
C ARG A 172 4.45 -1.01 -7.70
N TRP A 173 3.70 -0.78 -6.63
CA TRP A 173 3.34 -1.82 -5.66
C TRP A 173 2.51 -2.94 -6.30
N LEU A 174 1.50 -2.56 -7.09
CA LEU A 174 0.64 -3.51 -7.79
C LEU A 174 1.35 -4.15 -8.99
N GLU A 175 2.11 -3.37 -9.76
CA GLU A 175 2.91 -3.84 -10.90
C GLU A 175 3.89 -4.95 -10.47
N ARG A 176 4.59 -4.73 -9.36
CA ARG A 176 5.65 -5.63 -8.90
C ARG A 176 5.14 -6.83 -8.11
N SER A 177 4.01 -6.69 -7.41
CA SER A 177 3.44 -7.80 -6.62
C SER A 177 2.40 -8.64 -7.40
N GLY A 178 1.68 -8.03 -8.34
CA GLY A 178 0.46 -8.58 -8.93
C GLY A 178 -0.66 -8.87 -7.92
N CYS A 179 -0.50 -8.43 -6.66
CA CYS A 179 -1.30 -8.93 -5.55
C CYS A 179 -2.41 -7.95 -5.16
N VAL A 180 -3.63 -8.26 -5.59
CA VAL A 180 -4.84 -7.51 -5.20
C VAL A 180 -5.05 -7.53 -3.68
N GLY A 181 -4.73 -8.65 -3.01
CA GLY A 181 -4.80 -8.74 -1.55
C GLY A 181 -3.89 -7.73 -0.83
N MET A 182 -2.68 -7.50 -1.36
CA MET A 182 -1.78 -6.47 -0.83
C MET A 182 -2.28 -5.06 -1.16
N CYS A 183 -2.80 -4.84 -2.38
CA CYS A 183 -3.41 -3.55 -2.74
C CYS A 183 -4.54 -3.20 -1.77
N ALA A 184 -5.47 -4.12 -1.53
CA ALA A 184 -6.59 -3.92 -0.63
C ALA A 184 -6.15 -3.79 0.84
N GLY A 185 -5.41 -4.78 1.35
CA GLY A 185 -5.12 -4.94 2.78
C GLY A 185 -3.92 -4.16 3.30
N MET A 186 -2.99 -3.75 2.43
CA MET A 186 -1.76 -3.06 2.84
C MET A 186 -1.65 -1.62 2.33
N CYS A 187 -2.41 -1.27 1.29
CA CYS A 187 -2.43 0.08 0.74
C CYS A 187 -3.78 0.75 0.96
N LYS A 188 -4.84 0.31 0.26
CA LYS A 188 -6.15 0.97 0.26
C LYS A 188 -6.79 1.07 1.65
N ARG A 189 -7.19 -0.06 2.24
CA ARG A 189 -7.92 -0.07 3.52
C ARG A 189 -7.16 0.63 4.66
N PRO A 190 -5.88 0.33 4.92
CA PRO A 190 -5.18 0.97 6.03
C PRO A 190 -4.95 2.46 5.80
N MET A 191 -4.71 2.92 4.57
CA MET A 191 -4.57 4.36 4.30
C MET A 191 -5.89 5.10 4.46
N GLN A 192 -7.01 4.55 3.98
CA GLN A 192 -8.34 5.14 4.18
C GLN A 192 -8.69 5.22 5.68
N ARG A 193 -8.38 4.18 6.45
CA ARG A 193 -8.56 4.15 7.91
C ARG A 193 -7.65 5.15 8.62
N MET A 194 -6.37 5.23 8.27
CA MET A 194 -5.44 6.20 8.85
C MET A 194 -5.92 7.63 8.60
N PHE A 195 -6.24 7.96 7.35
CA PHE A 195 -6.67 9.31 6.99
C PHE A 195 -8.03 9.65 7.61
N GLY A 196 -9.04 8.79 7.47
CA GLY A 196 -10.38 9.03 8.00
C GLY A 196 -10.45 9.00 9.53
N ASP A 197 -10.11 7.86 10.14
CA ASP A 197 -10.36 7.63 11.56
C ASP A 197 -9.34 8.35 12.43
N VAL A 198 -8.06 8.30 12.05
CA VAL A 198 -6.95 8.84 12.87
C VAL A 198 -6.73 10.31 12.59
N LEU A 199 -6.47 10.66 11.32
CA LEU A 199 -6.10 12.03 10.93
C LEU A 199 -7.32 12.95 10.74
N GLY A 200 -8.54 12.42 10.63
CA GLY A 200 -9.75 13.22 10.45
C GLY A 200 -9.91 13.85 9.07
N MET A 201 -9.21 13.30 8.08
CA MET A 201 -9.24 13.72 6.67
C MET A 201 -9.77 12.54 5.84
N PRO A 202 -11.00 12.56 5.33
CA PRO A 202 -11.48 11.50 4.46
C PRO A 202 -10.53 11.27 3.28
N LEU A 203 -10.34 10.02 2.89
CA LEU A 203 -9.54 9.64 1.73
C LEU A 203 -10.26 8.50 1.01
N SER A 204 -10.51 8.68 -0.28
CA SER A 204 -10.91 7.60 -1.19
C SER A 204 -9.70 7.17 -2.01
N MET A 205 -9.40 5.87 -2.03
CA MET A 205 -8.37 5.31 -2.92
C MET A 205 -9.05 4.45 -3.98
N GLU A 206 -8.82 4.75 -5.25
CA GLU A 206 -9.53 4.19 -6.38
C GLU A 206 -8.52 3.48 -7.30
N PRO A 207 -8.09 2.25 -6.95
CA PRO A 207 -7.17 1.48 -7.76
C PRO A 207 -7.89 0.92 -8.99
N ASN A 208 -7.26 1.00 -10.16
CA ASN A 208 -7.79 0.46 -11.40
C ASN A 208 -6.97 -0.77 -11.82
N MET A 209 -7.63 -1.93 -11.87
CA MET A 209 -7.00 -3.20 -12.23
C MET A 209 -6.77 -3.34 -13.74
N GLU A 210 -7.40 -2.50 -14.57
CA GLU A 210 -7.32 -2.57 -16.04
C GLU A 210 -6.11 -1.84 -16.61
N ASP A 211 -5.55 -0.87 -15.88
CA ASP A 211 -4.36 -0.10 -16.28
C ASP A 211 -3.28 -0.03 -15.20
N LEU A 212 -3.52 -0.65 -14.05
CA LEU A 212 -2.65 -0.68 -12.86
C LEU A 212 -2.46 0.70 -12.19
N SER A 213 -3.28 1.69 -12.55
CA SER A 213 -3.25 3.03 -11.94
C SER A 213 -3.99 3.04 -10.60
N CYS A 214 -3.86 4.14 -9.85
CA CYS A 214 -4.66 4.37 -8.64
C CYS A 214 -4.85 5.86 -8.42
N THR A 215 -6.05 6.29 -8.08
CA THR A 215 -6.32 7.69 -7.72
C THR A 215 -6.55 7.80 -6.23
N MET A 216 -5.87 8.73 -5.56
CA MET A 216 -6.07 9.06 -4.15
C MET A 216 -6.79 10.41 -4.08
N VAL A 217 -8.00 10.46 -3.54
CA VAL A 217 -8.81 11.69 -3.47
C VAL A 217 -8.98 12.12 -2.02
N PHE A 218 -8.25 13.16 -1.62
CA PHE A 218 -8.29 13.72 -0.28
C PHE A 218 -9.56 14.55 -0.08
N GLY A 219 -10.21 14.35 1.05
CA GLY A 219 -11.52 14.92 1.37
C GLY A 219 -12.70 14.15 0.77
N LYS A 220 -12.49 13.05 0.04
CA LYS A 220 -13.59 12.19 -0.43
C LYS A 220 -13.80 11.03 0.54
N ASP A 221 -15.03 10.80 0.98
CA ASP A 221 -15.36 9.61 1.76
C ASP A 221 -15.25 8.36 0.88
N PRO A 222 -14.56 7.30 1.34
CA PRO A 222 -14.52 6.05 0.60
C PRO A 222 -15.89 5.37 0.64
N PRO A 223 -16.26 4.58 -0.39
CA PRO A 223 -17.47 3.79 -0.33
C PRO A 223 -17.33 2.68 0.74
N PRO A 224 -18.44 2.13 1.25
CA PRO A 224 -18.42 0.96 2.11
C PRO A 224 -17.68 -0.21 1.45
N TRP A 225 -16.92 -1.00 2.23
CA TRP A 225 -16.16 -2.14 1.69
C TRP A 225 -17.01 -3.16 0.92
N GLU A 226 -18.30 -3.29 1.28
CA GLU A 226 -19.21 -4.22 0.60
C GLU A 226 -19.55 -3.80 -0.83
N ASP A 227 -19.42 -2.51 -1.13
CA ASP A 227 -19.69 -1.89 -2.44
C ASP A 227 -18.39 -1.66 -3.25
N GLU A 228 -17.26 -2.14 -2.75
CA GLU A 228 -15.95 -1.97 -3.39
C GLU A 228 -15.74 -2.98 -4.51
N ASP A 229 -15.49 -2.51 -5.73
CA ASP A 229 -15.16 -3.37 -6.87
C ASP A 229 -13.97 -4.28 -6.60
N LEU A 230 -13.00 -3.81 -5.79
CA LEU A 230 -11.79 -4.55 -5.45
C LEU A 230 -12.06 -5.81 -4.61
N LYS A 231 -13.19 -5.89 -3.90
CA LYS A 231 -13.49 -6.94 -2.93
C LYS A 231 -13.50 -8.33 -3.57
N ASP A 232 -14.02 -8.43 -4.79
CA ASP A 232 -14.18 -9.70 -5.51
C ASP A 232 -13.11 -9.90 -6.60
N GLN A 233 -12.15 -8.98 -6.73
CA GLN A 233 -11.11 -9.07 -7.76
C GLN A 233 -10.06 -10.13 -7.40
N PRO A 234 -9.82 -11.12 -8.28
CA PRO A 234 -8.76 -12.07 -8.07
C PRO A 234 -7.39 -11.40 -8.21
N CYS A 235 -6.36 -11.99 -7.59
CA CYS A 235 -4.99 -11.57 -7.89
C CYS A 235 -4.63 -11.85 -9.35
N PHE A 236 -3.70 -11.06 -9.89
CA PHE A 236 -3.15 -11.29 -11.22
C PHE A 236 -2.38 -12.61 -11.30
N SER A 237 -2.23 -13.17 -12.49
CA SER A 237 -1.47 -14.41 -12.72
C SER A 237 0.01 -14.29 -12.35
N THR A 238 0.55 -13.07 -12.34
CA THR A 238 1.92 -12.74 -11.90
C THR A 238 2.07 -12.78 -10.36
N CYS A 239 0.96 -12.77 -9.62
CA CYS A 239 0.98 -12.94 -8.17
C CYS A 239 1.37 -14.37 -7.81
N ALA A 240 2.63 -14.55 -7.38
CA ALA A 240 3.14 -15.85 -6.96
C ALA A 240 2.37 -16.46 -5.75
N THR A 241 1.55 -15.64 -5.10
CA THR A 241 0.86 -15.91 -3.83
C THR A 241 -0.65 -15.96 -4.01
N ALA A 242 -1.14 -15.79 -5.24
CA ALA A 242 -2.54 -15.98 -5.55
C ALA A 242 -2.95 -17.37 -5.09
N ARG A 243 -3.90 -17.42 -4.15
CA ARG A 243 -4.56 -18.70 -3.86
C ARG A 243 -5.29 -19.06 -5.15
N LYS A 244 -4.94 -20.19 -5.75
CA LYS A 244 -5.84 -20.80 -6.72
C LYS A 244 -7.16 -20.98 -5.98
N GLY A 245 -8.26 -20.49 -6.55
CA GLY A 245 -9.58 -20.75 -6.01
C GLY A 245 -9.78 -22.26 -5.78
N PRO A 246 -10.81 -22.64 -5.01
CA PRO A 246 -11.17 -24.06 -4.85
C PRO A 246 -11.26 -24.78 -6.20
#